data_AF-A0A1Y2ANB4-F1
#
_entry.id   AF-A0A1Y2ANB4-F1
#
_cell.length_a   1.000
_cell.length_b   1.000
_cell.length_c   1.000
_cell.angle_alpha   90.00
_cell.angle_beta   90.00
_cell.angle_gamma   90.00
#
_symmetry.space_group_name_H-M   'P 1'
#
loop_
_entity.id
_entity.type
_entity.pdbx_description
1 polymer ?
#
loop_
_entity_poly.entity_id
_entity_poly.type
_entity_poly.pdbx_seq_one_letter_code
_entity_poly.pdbx_strand_id
1 'polypeptide(L)'
;MESSIVIPSNISINRCNKNHDFQKEIKENINNPFPKEKPTKNVYENFHLANLYEQTSQFRHWIFTKKELNEIREEVNNEAVAEVGENIKKEWEYQKQVNSNIEPLKPINFITADDQKKLALFYETKFFDYCRVFKFSINVLATSIVYFKRFYLYCSMMQYAPKNILLTCLFLACKSENSYIPLDELLKKVPKSPPSETIKELELIVSQNIRFEYQIHSPFWALHGFYLDIQAYLNGPNKDTVSLENNYQRKLQQTYKSSHDYALISLYGDLIFLYWPSQIALACLMVASRNTGFTEDLDGYIQNLVKDQSNDRAENFRKRLNDIETDIIQYIKIEKSKAAIIERKRLGCQDPIFNPKSLLYQKKVEMERTEKELKRKNKIKQMNERDSKDDIF
;
A
#
# COMPACT_ATOMS: atom_id res chain seq x y z
N MET A 1 6.85 28.74 -11.59
CA MET A 1 8.19 28.14 -11.73
C MET A 1 8.03 26.70 -12.19
N GLU A 2 9.03 26.12 -12.83
CA GLU A 2 9.01 24.73 -13.28
C GLU A 2 8.52 23.83 -12.14
N SER A 3 7.41 23.13 -12.35
CA SER A 3 7.00 22.01 -11.52
C SER A 3 7.99 20.89 -11.79
N SER A 4 9.18 21.03 -11.23
CA SER A 4 10.16 19.97 -11.10
C SER A 4 9.41 18.78 -10.51
N ILE A 5 9.39 17.69 -11.27
CA ILE A 5 8.95 16.39 -10.82
C ILE A 5 9.92 16.00 -9.71
N VAL A 6 9.60 16.39 -8.47
CA VAL A 6 10.30 15.92 -7.29
C VAL A 6 9.73 14.56 -7.00
N ILE A 7 10.31 13.53 -7.63
CA ILE A 7 10.32 12.20 -7.02
C ILE A 7 10.97 12.44 -5.65
N PRO A 8 10.28 12.14 -4.53
CA PRO A 8 10.90 12.26 -3.22
C PRO A 8 12.22 11.48 -3.25
N SER A 9 13.33 12.20 -3.14
CA SER A 9 14.64 11.59 -2.97
C SER A 9 14.65 11.00 -1.56
N ASN A 10 14.05 9.82 -1.41
CA ASN A 10 14.04 9.12 -0.13
C ASN A 10 15.46 8.66 0.17
N ILE A 11 16.17 9.49 0.94
CA ILE A 11 17.43 9.18 1.63
C ILE A 11 17.27 7.91 2.50
N SER A 12 16.04 7.55 2.84
CA SER A 12 15.67 6.32 3.55
C SER A 12 15.77 5.04 2.70
N ILE A 13 15.76 5.12 1.37
CA ILE A 13 15.91 3.95 0.47
C ILE A 13 17.39 3.49 0.40
N ASN A 14 18.34 4.41 0.54
CA ASN A 14 19.77 4.06 0.50
C ASN A 14 20.28 3.35 1.76
N ARG A 15 19.49 3.25 2.84
CA ARG A 15 19.86 2.44 4.00
C ARG A 15 19.62 0.93 3.80
N CYS A 16 18.78 0.54 2.84
CA CYS A 16 18.42 -0.85 2.59
C CYS A 16 18.91 -1.39 1.25
N ASN A 17 20.02 -0.87 0.71
CA ASN A 17 20.85 -1.69 -0.16
C ASN A 17 21.50 -2.78 0.71
N LYS A 18 20.80 -3.92 0.87
CA LYS A 18 21.36 -5.21 1.31
C LYS A 18 22.34 -5.77 0.26
N ASN A 19 23.32 -4.96 -0.13
CA ASN A 19 24.51 -5.31 -0.91
C ASN A 19 25.78 -4.76 -0.25
N HIS A 20 25.71 -4.28 1.01
CA HIS A 20 26.86 -3.67 1.68
C HIS A 20 27.90 -4.67 2.20
N ASP A 21 27.62 -5.97 2.16
CA ASP A 21 28.61 -7.02 2.47
C ASP A 21 29.45 -7.44 1.25
N PHE A 22 29.09 -7.05 0.02
CA PHE A 22 29.88 -7.37 -1.18
C PHE A 22 31.03 -6.39 -1.47
N GLN A 23 31.02 -5.19 -0.89
CA GLN A 23 32.05 -4.18 -1.14
C GLN A 23 33.22 -4.19 -0.16
N LYS A 24 33.12 -4.96 0.94
CA LYS A 24 34.23 -5.09 1.90
C LYS A 24 35.25 -6.16 1.50
N GLU A 25 34.86 -7.19 0.76
CA GLU A 25 35.81 -8.23 0.29
C GLU A 25 36.72 -7.77 -0.86
N ILE A 26 36.41 -6.66 -1.54
CA ILE A 26 37.20 -6.18 -2.69
C ILE A 26 38.42 -5.36 -2.25
N LYS A 27 38.49 -4.89 -1.00
CA LYS A 27 39.58 -4.00 -0.54
C LYS A 27 40.74 -4.68 0.19
N GLU A 28 40.73 -6.00 0.37
CA GLU A 28 41.82 -6.71 1.08
C GLU A 28 42.75 -7.58 0.22
N ASN A 29 42.62 -7.57 -1.11
CA ASN A 29 43.49 -8.37 -1.99
C ASN A 29 44.33 -7.54 -2.96
N ILE A 30 45.05 -6.55 -2.44
CA ILE A 30 46.21 -5.97 -3.13
C ILE A 30 47.44 -6.45 -2.38
N ASN A 31 47.92 -7.66 -2.71
CA ASN A 31 49.31 -8.12 -2.62
C ASN A 31 49.40 -9.64 -2.83
N ASN A 32 49.36 -10.09 -4.08
CA ASN A 32 50.15 -11.23 -4.57
C ASN A 32 49.95 -11.43 -6.09
N PRO A 33 51.02 -11.66 -6.87
CA PRO A 33 50.91 -11.79 -8.31
C PRO A 33 50.50 -13.23 -8.69
N PHE A 34 49.37 -13.33 -9.39
CA PHE A 34 48.78 -14.51 -10.04
C PHE A 34 48.23 -15.64 -9.14
N PRO A 35 46.90 -15.82 -9.16
CA PRO A 35 46.39 -17.14 -9.54
C PRO A 35 45.14 -17.10 -10.45
N LYS A 36 45.25 -17.82 -11.58
CA LYS A 36 44.20 -18.42 -12.44
C LYS A 36 42.79 -17.82 -12.34
N GLU A 37 42.42 -17.03 -13.34
CA GLU A 37 41.06 -16.58 -13.60
C GLU A 37 40.08 -17.77 -13.61
N LYS A 38 39.21 -17.84 -12.59
CA LYS A 38 37.95 -18.58 -12.72
C LYS A 38 36.98 -17.67 -13.47
N PRO A 39 36.18 -18.19 -14.42
CA PRO A 39 35.24 -17.36 -15.15
C PRO A 39 34.32 -16.67 -14.15
N THR A 40 34.29 -15.33 -14.21
CA THR A 40 33.38 -14.51 -13.42
C THR A 40 31.97 -15.02 -13.68
N LYS A 41 31.33 -15.57 -12.64
CA LYS A 41 29.92 -16.00 -12.70
C LYS A 41 29.09 -14.87 -13.28
N ASN A 42 28.40 -15.14 -14.37
CA ASN A 42 27.54 -14.18 -15.05
C ASN A 42 26.54 -13.60 -14.04
N VAL A 43 26.51 -12.27 -13.93
CA VAL A 43 25.54 -11.56 -13.07
C VAL A 43 24.08 -11.93 -13.41
N TYR A 44 23.85 -12.42 -14.64
CA TYR A 44 22.57 -12.91 -15.14
C TYR A 44 22.16 -14.32 -14.63
N GLU A 45 23.08 -15.16 -14.12
CA GLU A 45 22.72 -16.46 -13.55
C GLU A 45 22.01 -16.31 -12.19
N ASN A 46 22.39 -15.30 -11.40
CA ASN A 46 21.72 -15.01 -10.11
C ASN A 46 20.28 -14.53 -10.29
N PHE A 47 19.92 -13.97 -11.46
CA PHE A 47 18.54 -13.59 -11.78
C PHE A 47 17.62 -14.81 -11.99
N HIS A 48 18.16 -15.94 -12.45
CA HIS A 48 17.40 -17.18 -12.62
C HIS A 48 17.23 -18.00 -11.33
N LEU A 49 17.97 -17.67 -10.27
CA LEU A 49 17.92 -18.34 -8.97
C LEU A 49 17.03 -17.62 -7.94
N ALA A 50 16.65 -16.36 -8.18
CA ALA A 50 15.75 -15.62 -7.29
C ALA A 50 14.32 -16.12 -7.43
N ASN A 51 13.64 -16.35 -6.30
CA ASN A 51 12.26 -16.81 -6.28
C ASN A 51 11.37 -15.81 -7.04
N LEU A 52 10.39 -16.27 -7.85
CA LEU A 52 9.58 -15.39 -8.71
C LEU A 52 8.98 -14.20 -7.95
N TYR A 53 8.60 -14.42 -6.69
CA TYR A 53 8.07 -13.36 -5.83
C TYR A 53 9.10 -12.29 -5.46
N GLU A 54 10.37 -12.65 -5.28
CA GLU A 54 11.45 -11.70 -4.94
C GLU A 54 11.78 -10.74 -6.08
N GLN A 55 11.39 -11.11 -7.30
CA GLN A 55 11.53 -10.27 -8.49
C GLN A 55 10.43 -9.21 -8.58
N THR A 56 9.35 -9.36 -7.81
CA THR A 56 8.21 -8.44 -7.84
C THR A 56 8.55 -7.12 -7.16
N SER A 57 7.92 -6.03 -7.61
CA SER A 57 8.11 -4.72 -7.00
C SER A 57 7.59 -4.70 -5.55
N GLN A 58 6.54 -5.48 -5.26
CA GLN A 58 6.00 -5.65 -3.92
C GLN A 58 7.05 -6.17 -2.93
N PHE A 59 7.81 -7.20 -3.29
CA PHE A 59 8.87 -7.70 -2.43
C PHE A 59 10.00 -6.67 -2.25
N ARG A 60 10.42 -6.03 -3.34
CA ARG A 60 11.57 -5.13 -3.35
C ARG A 60 11.35 -3.83 -2.59
N HIS A 61 10.14 -3.29 -2.63
CA HIS A 61 9.88 -1.93 -2.15
C HIS A 61 8.81 -1.84 -1.05
N TRP A 62 8.05 -2.91 -0.80
CA TRP A 62 6.91 -2.89 0.13
C TRP A 62 6.95 -4.00 1.18
N ILE A 63 8.11 -4.60 1.43
CA ILE A 63 8.33 -5.48 2.58
C ILE A 63 9.29 -4.81 3.55
N PHE A 64 8.86 -4.70 4.80
CA PHE A 64 9.55 -4.00 5.88
C PHE A 64 9.58 -4.85 7.14
N THR A 65 10.46 -4.50 8.07
CA THR A 65 10.38 -4.98 9.45
C THR A 65 9.35 -4.16 10.25
N LYS A 66 8.83 -4.72 11.35
CA LYS A 66 7.90 -4.01 12.26
C LYS A 66 8.48 -2.67 12.75
N LYS A 67 9.81 -2.62 12.96
CA LYS A 67 10.51 -1.42 13.42
C LYS A 67 10.57 -0.34 12.33
N GLU A 68 11.04 -0.71 11.13
CA GLU A 68 11.12 0.21 9.98
C GLU A 68 9.75 0.80 9.63
N LEU A 69 8.69 -0.01 9.67
CA LEU A 69 7.34 0.45 9.37
C LEU A 69 6.86 1.53 10.36
N ASN A 70 7.20 1.38 11.65
CA ASN A 70 6.87 2.37 12.67
C ASN A 70 7.74 3.63 12.52
N GLU A 71 9.03 3.48 12.23
CA GLU A 71 9.94 4.61 11.98
C GLU A 71 9.44 5.47 10.80
N ILE A 72 9.05 4.85 9.68
CA ILE A 72 8.49 5.57 8.51
C ILE A 72 7.23 6.36 8.90
N ARG A 73 6.32 5.75 9.68
CA ARG A 73 5.07 6.41 10.10
C ARG A 73 5.33 7.59 11.02
N GLU A 74 6.29 7.47 11.93
CA GLU A 74 6.69 8.55 12.83
C GLU A 74 7.35 9.69 12.05
N GLU A 75 8.25 9.38 11.12
CA GLU A 75 8.91 10.35 10.24
C GLU A 75 7.88 11.15 9.43
N VAL A 76 6.99 10.48 8.71
CA VAL A 76 5.93 11.10 7.90
C VAL A 76 4.97 11.92 8.75
N ASN A 77 4.63 11.45 9.96
CA ASN A 77 3.80 12.22 10.87
C ASN A 77 4.49 13.50 11.33
N ASN A 78 5.77 13.43 11.70
CA ASN A 78 6.52 14.59 12.19
C ASN A 78 6.72 15.64 11.09
N GLU A 79 7.06 15.21 9.87
CA GLU A 79 7.17 16.09 8.71
C GLU A 79 5.84 16.78 8.41
N ALA A 80 4.74 16.02 8.38
CA ALA A 80 3.42 16.60 8.13
C ALA A 80 2.97 17.54 9.25
N VAL A 81 3.28 17.26 10.52
CA VAL A 81 2.97 18.19 11.63
C VAL A 81 3.74 19.51 11.48
N ALA A 82 5.01 19.45 11.07
CA ALA A 82 5.81 20.65 10.84
C ALA A 82 5.24 21.49 9.68
N GLU A 83 4.98 20.86 8.53
CA GLU A 83 4.45 21.55 7.34
C GLU A 83 3.05 22.13 7.60
N VAL A 84 2.13 21.34 8.15
CA VAL A 84 0.78 21.79 8.48
C VAL A 84 0.82 22.90 9.53
N GLY A 85 1.71 22.80 10.52
CA GLY A 85 1.92 23.84 11.51
C GLY A 85 2.36 25.18 10.91
N GLU A 86 3.26 25.16 9.92
CA GLU A 86 3.65 26.35 9.16
C GLU A 86 2.50 26.90 8.31
N ASN A 87 1.77 26.03 7.61
CA ASN A 87 0.66 26.43 6.75
C ASN A 87 -0.48 27.07 7.53
N ILE A 88 -0.76 26.58 8.75
CA ILE A 88 -1.76 27.18 9.63
C ILE A 88 -1.31 28.56 10.14
N LYS A 89 -0.02 28.74 10.44
CA LYS A 89 0.52 30.07 10.80
C LYS A 89 0.36 31.06 9.63
N LYS A 90 0.73 30.66 8.42
CA LYS A 90 0.58 31.47 7.20
C LYS A 90 -0.88 31.84 6.94
N GLU A 91 -1.80 30.87 7.10
CA GLU A 91 -3.24 31.13 6.96
C GLU A 91 -3.72 32.15 8.00
N TRP A 92 -3.31 32.01 9.26
CA TRP A 92 -3.67 32.97 10.31
C TRP A 92 -3.13 34.38 10.02
N GLU A 93 -1.89 34.49 9.54
CA GLU A 93 -1.31 35.78 9.12
C GLU A 93 -2.11 36.43 7.99
N TYR A 94 -2.53 35.65 6.99
CA TYR A 94 -3.37 36.16 5.92
C TYR A 94 -4.76 36.57 6.41
N GLN A 95 -5.38 35.78 7.27
CA GLN A 95 -6.66 36.14 7.84
C GLN A 95 -6.54 37.43 8.67
N LYS A 96 -5.46 37.60 9.44
CA LYS A 96 -5.17 38.82 10.22
C LYS A 96 -5.02 40.06 9.35
N GLN A 97 -4.43 39.94 8.16
CA GLN A 97 -4.35 41.04 7.19
C GLN A 97 -5.73 41.47 6.67
N VAL A 98 -6.66 40.52 6.54
CA VAL A 98 -8.02 40.78 6.05
C VAL A 98 -8.95 41.26 7.19
N ASN A 99 -8.74 40.78 8.41
CA ASN A 99 -9.54 41.11 9.59
C ASN A 99 -8.67 41.26 10.84
N SER A 100 -8.56 42.49 11.35
CA SER A 100 -7.72 42.82 12.51
C SER A 100 -8.19 42.24 13.84
N ASN A 101 -9.43 41.75 13.95
CA ASN A 101 -10.04 41.25 15.19
C ASN A 101 -9.99 39.71 15.35
N ILE A 102 -9.01 39.05 14.75
CA ILE A 102 -8.90 37.58 14.81
C ILE A 102 -8.29 37.11 16.12
N GLU A 103 -8.86 36.03 16.67
CA GLU A 103 -8.35 35.36 17.87
C GLU A 103 -6.91 34.87 17.68
N PRO A 104 -6.08 34.91 18.74
CA PRO A 104 -4.73 34.38 18.70
C PRO A 104 -4.74 32.87 18.39
N LEU A 105 -3.71 32.41 17.68
CA LEU A 105 -3.58 31.01 17.28
C LEU A 105 -3.46 30.11 18.52
N LYS A 106 -4.47 29.27 18.74
CA LYS A 106 -4.49 28.29 19.84
C LYS A 106 -3.55 27.12 19.52
N PRO A 107 -2.93 26.49 20.53
CA PRO A 107 -2.12 25.29 20.31
C PRO A 107 -2.99 24.19 19.71
N ILE A 108 -2.56 23.67 18.57
CA ILE A 108 -3.32 22.69 17.78
C ILE A 108 -2.95 21.29 18.26
N ASN A 109 -3.95 20.51 18.62
CA ASN A 109 -3.75 19.12 18.98
C ASN A 109 -3.70 18.25 17.71
N PHE A 110 -2.50 18.08 17.17
CA PHE A 110 -2.26 17.25 15.99
C PHE A 110 -2.53 15.77 16.26
N ILE A 111 -2.97 15.05 15.22
CA ILE A 111 -3.11 13.59 15.27
C ILE A 111 -1.74 12.94 15.40
N THR A 112 -1.66 11.84 16.15
CA THR A 112 -0.42 11.05 16.27
C THR A 112 -0.32 10.01 15.16
N ALA A 113 0.86 9.39 14.99
CA ALA A 113 1.03 8.28 14.05
C ALA A 113 0.10 7.09 14.38
N ASP A 114 -0.14 6.81 15.66
CA ASP A 114 -1.08 5.76 16.10
C ASP A 114 -2.55 6.14 15.85
N ASP A 115 -2.92 7.41 16.04
CA ASP A 115 -4.24 7.93 15.65
C ASP A 115 -4.47 7.73 14.14
N GLN A 116 -3.47 8.07 13.31
CA GLN A 116 -3.53 7.86 11.85
C GLN A 116 -3.67 6.38 11.49
N LYS A 117 -2.90 5.50 12.15
CA LYS A 117 -3.01 4.04 11.95
C LYS A 117 -4.40 3.51 12.28
N LYS A 118 -4.97 3.92 13.41
CA LYS A 118 -6.34 3.53 13.82
C LYS A 118 -7.39 4.07 12.84
N LEU A 119 -7.22 5.30 12.38
CA LEU A 119 -8.13 5.86 11.39
C LEU A 119 -8.02 5.12 10.04
N ALA A 120 -6.81 4.77 9.61
CA ALA A 120 -6.57 3.95 8.40
C ALA A 120 -7.29 2.61 8.49
N LEU A 121 -7.08 1.86 9.57
CA LEU A 121 -7.74 0.58 9.84
C LEU A 121 -9.26 0.68 9.77
N PHE A 122 -9.86 1.78 10.26
CA PHE A 122 -11.30 2.00 10.13
C PHE A 122 -11.73 2.18 8.66
N TYR A 123 -11.04 3.01 7.88
CA TYR A 123 -11.36 3.22 6.46
C TYR A 123 -11.06 1.99 5.60
N GLU A 124 -10.09 1.15 5.96
CA GLU A 124 -9.84 -0.13 5.29
C GLU A 124 -11.07 -1.04 5.31
N THR A 125 -11.77 -1.12 6.45
CA THR A 125 -13.01 -1.91 6.55
C THR A 125 -14.15 -1.36 5.67
N LYS A 126 -14.07 -0.08 5.28
CA LYS A 126 -15.08 0.55 4.43
C LYS A 126 -14.98 0.15 2.97
N PHE A 127 -13.80 -0.28 2.50
CA PHE A 127 -13.67 -0.80 1.14
C PHE A 127 -14.58 -2.01 0.90
N PHE A 128 -14.75 -2.87 1.91
CA PHE A 128 -15.65 -4.02 1.81
C PHE A 128 -17.11 -3.59 1.58
N ASP A 129 -17.58 -2.59 2.33
CA ASP A 129 -18.93 -2.03 2.19
C ASP A 129 -19.16 -1.51 0.75
N TYR A 130 -18.20 -0.74 0.21
CA TYR A 130 -18.30 -0.24 -1.17
C TYR A 130 -18.22 -1.36 -2.20
N CYS A 131 -17.25 -2.27 -2.11
CA CYS A 131 -17.11 -3.37 -3.07
C CYS A 131 -18.37 -4.26 -3.10
N ARG A 132 -19.04 -4.45 -1.96
CA ARG A 132 -20.33 -5.16 -1.90
C ARG A 132 -21.44 -4.42 -2.65
N VAL A 133 -21.54 -3.10 -2.51
CA VAL A 133 -22.54 -2.27 -3.21
C VAL A 133 -22.31 -2.30 -4.72
N PHE A 134 -21.06 -2.19 -5.15
CA PHE A 134 -20.70 -2.21 -6.58
C PHE A 134 -20.56 -3.61 -7.17
N LYS A 135 -20.63 -4.67 -6.36
CA LYS A 135 -20.40 -6.08 -6.74
C LYS A 135 -19.02 -6.31 -7.39
N PHE A 136 -18.00 -5.62 -6.90
CA PHE A 136 -16.63 -5.83 -7.38
C PHE A 136 -16.04 -7.15 -6.89
N SER A 137 -15.04 -7.65 -7.64
CA SER A 137 -14.33 -8.88 -7.29
C SER A 137 -13.48 -8.71 -6.02
N ILE A 138 -13.14 -9.83 -5.40
CA ILE A 138 -12.25 -9.87 -4.24
C ILE A 138 -10.85 -9.29 -4.54
N ASN A 139 -10.39 -9.41 -5.80
CA ASN A 139 -9.11 -8.87 -6.24
C ASN A 139 -9.14 -7.34 -6.25
N VAL A 140 -10.20 -6.73 -6.79
CA VAL A 140 -10.39 -5.27 -6.74
C VAL A 140 -10.38 -4.78 -5.29
N LEU A 141 -11.07 -5.49 -4.39
CA LEU A 141 -11.07 -5.14 -2.96
C LEU A 141 -9.66 -5.18 -2.36
N ALA A 142 -8.92 -6.28 -2.59
CA ALA A 142 -7.57 -6.45 -2.06
C ALA A 142 -6.63 -5.36 -2.59
N THR A 143 -6.62 -5.13 -3.91
CA THR A 143 -5.79 -4.13 -4.58
C THR A 143 -6.12 -2.72 -4.09
N SER A 144 -7.40 -2.40 -3.90
CA SER A 144 -7.84 -1.11 -3.36
C SER A 144 -7.30 -0.86 -1.94
N ILE A 145 -7.41 -1.85 -1.06
CA ILE A 145 -6.91 -1.77 0.32
C ILE A 145 -5.38 -1.59 0.32
N VAL A 146 -4.66 -2.33 -0.51
CA VAL A 146 -3.20 -2.23 -0.56
C VAL A 146 -2.74 -0.87 -1.10
N TYR A 147 -3.38 -0.34 -2.14
CA TYR A 147 -3.08 1.02 -2.61
C TYR A 147 -3.31 2.07 -1.52
N PHE A 148 -4.41 1.97 -0.79
CA PHE A 148 -4.72 2.88 0.30
C PHE A 148 -3.65 2.83 1.40
N LYS A 149 -3.20 1.64 1.78
CA LYS A 149 -2.11 1.46 2.75
C LYS A 149 -0.79 2.02 2.26
N ARG A 150 -0.41 1.70 1.01
CA ARG A 150 0.83 2.18 0.40
C ARG A 150 0.86 3.71 0.34
N PHE A 151 -0.27 4.32 0.00
CA PHE A 151 -0.43 5.77 -0.01
C PHE A 151 -0.22 6.37 1.38
N TYR A 152 -0.97 5.91 2.38
CA TYR A 152 -0.89 6.46 3.75
C TYR A 152 0.35 6.03 4.53
N LEU A 153 1.23 5.21 3.96
CA LEU A 153 2.56 4.96 4.52
C LEU A 153 3.49 6.16 4.31
N TYR A 154 3.32 6.91 3.22
CA TYR A 154 4.18 8.06 2.84
C TYR A 154 3.42 9.39 2.76
N CYS A 155 2.14 9.41 3.09
CA CYS A 155 1.30 10.61 3.08
C CYS A 155 0.52 10.72 4.38
N SER A 156 0.30 11.95 4.84
CA SER A 156 -0.50 12.21 6.05
C SER A 156 -1.99 12.37 5.76
N MET A 157 -2.82 11.86 6.68
CA MET A 157 -4.27 12.10 6.69
C MET A 157 -4.66 13.55 6.99
N MET A 158 -3.73 14.37 7.47
CA MET A 158 -3.95 15.80 7.68
C MET A 158 -4.03 16.57 6.35
N GLN A 159 -3.25 16.14 5.36
CA GLN A 159 -3.19 16.73 4.03
C GLN A 159 -4.25 16.12 3.11
N TYR A 160 -4.31 14.78 3.04
CA TYR A 160 -5.20 14.07 2.12
C TYR A 160 -6.37 13.44 2.87
N ALA A 161 -7.59 13.87 2.53
CA ALA A 161 -8.81 13.36 3.16
C ALA A 161 -9.02 11.87 2.83
N PRO A 162 -9.17 11.00 3.85
CA PRO A 162 -9.26 9.54 3.66
C PRO A 162 -10.43 9.08 2.81
N LYS A 163 -11.58 9.78 2.86
CA LYS A 163 -12.71 9.47 2.00
C LYS A 163 -12.38 9.66 0.51
N ASN A 164 -11.65 10.72 0.16
CA ASN A 164 -11.32 11.00 -1.24
C ASN A 164 -10.29 9.98 -1.75
N ILE A 165 -9.24 9.73 -0.97
CA ILE A 165 -8.23 8.72 -1.31
C ILE A 165 -8.84 7.32 -1.42
N LEU A 166 -9.77 6.96 -0.52
CA LEU A 166 -10.48 5.68 -0.61
C LEU A 166 -11.17 5.51 -1.97
N LEU A 167 -11.92 6.51 -2.43
CA LEU A 167 -12.62 6.46 -3.71
C LEU A 167 -11.64 6.44 -4.89
N THR A 168 -10.55 7.21 -4.81
CA THR A 168 -9.49 7.21 -5.83
C THR A 168 -8.79 5.85 -5.92
N CYS A 169 -8.41 5.25 -4.79
CA CYS A 169 -7.79 3.92 -4.74
C CYS A 169 -8.73 2.84 -5.31
N LEU A 170 -10.03 2.91 -4.99
CA LEU A 170 -11.03 2.00 -5.54
C LEU A 170 -11.15 2.13 -7.06
N PHE A 171 -11.23 3.37 -7.56
CA PHE A 171 -11.28 3.63 -9.00
C PHE A 171 -10.01 3.16 -9.72
N LEU A 172 -8.83 3.37 -9.14
CA LEU A 172 -7.55 2.95 -9.68
C LEU A 172 -7.38 1.41 -9.68
N ALA A 173 -7.86 0.74 -8.62
CA ALA A 173 -7.87 -0.71 -8.55
C ALA A 173 -8.81 -1.32 -9.60
N CYS A 174 -9.99 -0.72 -9.83
CA CYS A 174 -10.90 -1.14 -10.90
C CYS A 174 -10.21 -1.10 -12.28
N LYS A 175 -9.38 -0.09 -12.54
CA LYS A 175 -8.58 -0.02 -13.78
C LYS A 175 -7.50 -1.10 -13.83
N SER A 176 -6.81 -1.33 -12.73
CA SER A 176 -5.67 -2.27 -12.65
C SER A 176 -6.10 -3.74 -12.74
N GLU A 177 -7.27 -4.08 -12.19
CA GLU A 177 -7.83 -5.43 -12.17
C GLU A 177 -8.82 -5.70 -13.33
N ASN A 178 -8.81 -4.86 -14.38
CA ASN A 178 -9.68 -4.98 -15.56
C ASN A 178 -11.20 -5.00 -15.25
N SER A 179 -11.62 -4.40 -14.13
CA SER A 179 -13.03 -4.27 -13.71
C SER A 179 -13.49 -2.82 -13.88
N TYR A 180 -13.42 -2.31 -15.11
CA TYR A 180 -13.64 -0.89 -15.40
C TYR A 180 -15.06 -0.42 -15.05
N ILE A 181 -15.14 0.75 -14.41
CA ILE A 181 -16.37 1.50 -14.18
C ILE A 181 -16.14 2.98 -14.50
N PRO A 182 -17.05 3.66 -15.22
CA PRO A 182 -16.95 5.10 -15.43
C PRO A 182 -16.97 5.86 -14.10
N LEU A 183 -16.11 6.88 -13.96
CA LEU A 183 -15.99 7.65 -12.72
C LEU A 183 -17.32 8.28 -12.29
N ASP A 184 -18.08 8.82 -13.24
CA ASP A 184 -19.38 9.46 -12.94
C ASP A 184 -20.40 8.45 -12.42
N GLU A 185 -20.35 7.20 -12.89
CA GLU A 185 -21.23 6.14 -12.38
C GLU A 185 -20.83 5.70 -10.97
N LEU A 186 -19.51 5.61 -10.71
CA LEU A 186 -18.99 5.32 -9.39
C LEU A 186 -19.43 6.40 -8.38
N LEU A 187 -19.27 7.68 -8.73
CA LEU A 187 -19.60 8.79 -7.83
C LEU A 187 -21.12 8.94 -7.60
N LYS A 188 -21.96 8.65 -8.59
CA LYS A 188 -23.44 8.68 -8.44
C LYS A 188 -23.95 7.77 -7.33
N LYS A 189 -23.30 6.62 -7.10
CA LYS A 189 -23.70 5.65 -6.07
C LYS A 189 -23.13 5.97 -4.68
N VAL A 190 -22.22 6.94 -4.57
CA VAL A 190 -21.56 7.31 -3.31
C VAL A 190 -22.30 8.45 -2.63
N PRO A 191 -22.73 8.30 -1.36
CA PRO A 191 -23.39 9.38 -0.63
C PRO A 191 -22.41 10.52 -0.33
N LYS A 192 -22.80 11.76 -0.66
CA LYS A 192 -21.95 12.96 -0.51
C LYS A 192 -20.61 12.79 -1.23
N SER A 193 -20.66 12.41 -2.50
CA SER A 193 -19.47 12.23 -3.35
C SER A 193 -18.70 13.54 -3.52
N PRO A 194 -17.36 13.50 -3.54
CA PRO A 194 -16.58 14.66 -3.96
C PRO A 194 -16.79 14.95 -5.47
N PRO A 195 -16.44 16.15 -5.95
CA PRO A 195 -16.44 16.47 -7.37
C PRO A 195 -15.56 15.51 -8.18
N SER A 196 -15.92 15.27 -9.44
CA SER A 196 -15.17 14.36 -10.32
C SER A 196 -13.75 14.85 -10.58
N GLU A 197 -13.55 16.18 -10.63
CA GLU A 197 -12.24 16.79 -10.84
C GLU A 197 -11.27 16.44 -9.71
N THR A 198 -11.75 16.46 -8.46
CA THR A 198 -10.93 16.13 -7.29
C THR A 198 -10.38 14.70 -7.36
N ILE A 199 -11.20 13.74 -7.81
CA ILE A 199 -10.74 12.35 -7.95
C ILE A 199 -9.72 12.21 -9.08
N LYS A 200 -9.92 12.93 -10.20
CA LYS A 200 -8.98 12.94 -11.33
C LYS A 200 -7.63 13.53 -10.95
N GLU A 201 -7.61 14.63 -10.18
CA GLU A 201 -6.38 15.22 -9.65
C GLU A 201 -5.65 14.27 -8.70
N LEU A 202 -6.40 13.63 -7.80
CA LEU A 202 -5.85 12.65 -6.86
C LEU A 202 -5.36 11.37 -7.55
N GLU A 203 -5.89 10.98 -8.71
CA GLU A 203 -5.51 9.75 -9.41
C GLU A 203 -4.00 9.70 -9.67
N LEU A 204 -3.43 10.78 -10.20
CA LEU A 204 -2.00 10.87 -10.45
C LEU A 204 -1.20 10.94 -9.15
N ILE A 205 -1.68 11.69 -8.15
CA ILE A 205 -1.01 11.83 -6.85
C ILE A 205 -0.93 10.48 -6.13
N VAL A 206 -2.02 9.71 -6.13
CA VAL A 206 -2.04 8.35 -5.56
C VAL A 206 -1.06 7.46 -6.32
N SER A 207 -1.11 7.49 -7.65
CA SER A 207 -0.21 6.72 -8.51
C SER A 207 1.27 6.99 -8.23
N GLN A 208 1.64 8.26 -8.05
CA GLN A 208 3.01 8.68 -7.71
C GLN A 208 3.44 8.14 -6.34
N ASN A 209 2.57 8.23 -5.33
CA ASN A 209 2.90 7.82 -3.96
C ASN A 209 2.95 6.30 -3.79
N ILE A 210 2.20 5.53 -4.59
CA ILE A 210 2.36 4.07 -4.71
C ILE A 210 3.50 3.68 -5.66
N ARG A 211 4.30 4.64 -6.14
CA ARG A 211 5.47 4.46 -7.02
C ARG A 211 5.13 3.81 -8.37
N PHE A 212 3.91 4.01 -8.87
CA PHE A 212 3.39 3.38 -10.09
C PHE A 212 3.42 1.84 -10.04
N GLU A 213 3.47 1.26 -8.84
CA GLU A 213 3.48 -0.19 -8.66
C GLU A 213 2.06 -0.73 -8.51
N TYR A 214 1.41 -0.90 -9.65
CA TYR A 214 0.02 -1.32 -9.70
C TYR A 214 -0.18 -2.82 -9.43
N GLN A 215 0.82 -3.66 -9.71
CA GLN A 215 0.70 -5.09 -9.51
C GLN A 215 0.77 -5.46 -8.02
N ILE A 216 -0.32 -6.05 -7.51
CA ILE A 216 -0.44 -6.51 -6.13
C ILE A 216 -0.59 -8.03 -6.10
N HIS A 217 0.24 -8.69 -5.29
CA HIS A 217 0.12 -10.09 -4.95
C HIS A 217 -0.68 -10.22 -3.66
N SER A 218 -1.94 -10.63 -3.81
CA SER A 218 -2.89 -10.85 -2.72
C SER A 218 -2.82 -12.30 -2.20
N PRO A 219 -3.09 -12.55 -0.90
CA PRO A 219 -3.12 -13.91 -0.35
C PRO A 219 -4.18 -14.81 -1.00
N PHE A 220 -5.26 -14.27 -1.60
CA PHE A 220 -6.32 -15.10 -2.20
C PHE A 220 -5.82 -16.02 -3.32
N TRP A 221 -4.87 -15.57 -4.13
CA TRP A 221 -4.32 -16.40 -5.22
C TRP A 221 -3.49 -17.56 -4.67
N ALA A 222 -2.64 -17.30 -3.67
CA ALA A 222 -1.87 -18.33 -3.00
C ALA A 222 -2.78 -19.31 -2.25
N LEU A 223 -3.87 -18.83 -1.65
CA LEU A 223 -4.86 -19.65 -0.96
C LEU A 223 -5.56 -20.62 -1.93
N HIS A 224 -5.90 -20.17 -3.14
CA HIS A 224 -6.40 -21.06 -4.20
C HIS A 224 -5.35 -22.08 -4.65
N GLY A 225 -4.09 -21.67 -4.81
CA GLY A 225 -2.99 -22.58 -5.12
C GLY A 225 -2.83 -23.69 -4.07
N PHE A 226 -2.79 -23.33 -2.79
CA PHE A 226 -2.70 -24.30 -1.70
C PHE A 226 -3.92 -25.23 -1.63
N TYR A 227 -5.11 -24.74 -1.94
CA TYR A 227 -6.29 -25.59 -2.00
C TYR A 227 -6.14 -26.71 -3.04
N LEU A 228 -5.67 -26.39 -4.25
CA LEU A 228 -5.43 -27.37 -5.31
C LEU A 228 -4.28 -28.31 -4.95
N ASP A 229 -3.21 -27.80 -4.36
CA ASP A 229 -2.04 -28.60 -3.98
C ASP A 229 -2.38 -29.59 -2.86
N ILE A 230 -3.12 -29.15 -1.84
CA ILE A 230 -3.62 -30.03 -0.77
C ILE A 230 -4.58 -31.07 -1.34
N GLN A 231 -5.44 -30.72 -2.30
CA GLN A 231 -6.29 -31.71 -2.98
C GLN A 231 -5.45 -32.79 -3.67
N ALA A 232 -4.40 -32.40 -4.40
CA ALA A 232 -3.50 -33.34 -5.06
C ALA A 232 -2.76 -34.22 -4.03
N TYR A 233 -2.26 -33.63 -2.95
CA TYR A 233 -1.58 -34.34 -1.86
C TYR A 233 -2.46 -35.40 -1.19
N LEU A 234 -3.72 -35.07 -0.89
CA LEU A 234 -4.66 -36.00 -0.27
C LEU A 234 -5.10 -37.14 -1.21
N ASN A 235 -5.19 -36.83 -2.50
CA ASN A 235 -5.61 -37.78 -3.52
C ASN A 235 -4.48 -38.74 -3.91
N GLY A 236 -3.21 -38.32 -3.97
CA GLY A 236 -2.04 -39.19 -4.18
C GLY A 236 -2.01 -40.00 -5.50
N PRO A 237 -0.83 -40.49 -5.95
CA PRO A 237 -0.68 -41.21 -7.22
C PRO A 237 -1.25 -42.65 -7.22
N ASN A 238 -1.59 -43.21 -6.06
CA ASN A 238 -2.02 -44.61 -5.91
C ASN A 238 -3.51 -44.77 -5.53
N LYS A 239 -4.32 -43.71 -5.59
CA LYS A 239 -5.77 -43.78 -5.31
C LYS A 239 -6.60 -43.53 -6.57
N ASP A 240 -6.56 -44.49 -7.51
CA ASP A 240 -7.52 -44.55 -8.62
C ASP A 240 -8.97 -44.75 -8.13
N THR A 241 -9.15 -45.08 -6.85
CA THR A 241 -10.43 -45.00 -6.18
C THR A 241 -10.54 -43.63 -5.52
N VAL A 242 -11.28 -42.72 -6.14
CA VAL A 242 -11.93 -41.61 -5.42
C VAL A 242 -12.83 -42.25 -4.38
N SER A 243 -12.29 -42.52 -3.19
CA SER A 243 -13.07 -43.06 -2.08
C SER A 243 -14.11 -42.00 -1.73
N LEU A 244 -15.36 -42.24 -2.15
CA LEU A 244 -16.55 -41.42 -1.88
C LEU A 244 -16.88 -41.30 -0.37
N GLU A 245 -16.00 -41.79 0.51
CA GLU A 245 -15.98 -41.48 1.94
C GLU A 245 -15.51 -40.02 2.14
N ASN A 246 -16.36 -39.12 1.66
CA ASN A 246 -16.19 -37.71 1.34
C ASN A 246 -16.07 -36.78 2.56
N ASN A 247 -15.40 -37.19 3.64
CA ASN A 247 -15.22 -36.32 4.80
C ASN A 247 -14.06 -35.33 4.61
N TYR A 248 -12.91 -35.77 4.10
CA TYR A 248 -11.73 -34.91 3.96
C TYR A 248 -11.89 -33.83 2.89
N GLN A 249 -12.46 -34.15 1.71
CA GLN A 249 -12.70 -33.14 0.67
C GLN A 249 -13.73 -32.09 1.09
N ARG A 250 -14.80 -32.52 1.79
CA ARG A 250 -15.80 -31.60 2.35
C ARG A 250 -15.18 -30.71 3.43
N LYS A 251 -14.40 -31.28 4.34
CA LYS A 251 -13.64 -30.53 5.34
C LYS A 251 -12.72 -29.52 4.68
N LEU A 252 -11.89 -29.93 3.73
CA LEU A 252 -10.99 -29.04 2.98
C LEU A 252 -11.76 -27.91 2.27
N GLN A 253 -12.89 -28.20 1.63
CA GLN A 253 -13.71 -27.17 1.00
C GLN A 253 -14.31 -26.19 2.03
N GLN A 254 -14.72 -26.68 3.20
CA GLN A 254 -15.18 -25.84 4.30
C GLN A 254 -14.04 -24.98 4.86
N THR A 255 -12.85 -25.56 5.08
CA THR A 255 -11.65 -24.86 5.51
C THR A 255 -11.26 -23.77 4.50
N TYR A 256 -11.29 -24.08 3.21
CA TYR A 256 -11.02 -23.13 2.12
C TYR A 256 -12.01 -21.96 2.11
N LYS A 257 -13.30 -22.23 2.27
CA LYS A 257 -14.31 -21.16 2.35
C LYS A 257 -14.09 -20.28 3.58
N SER A 258 -13.85 -20.89 4.74
CA SER A 258 -13.60 -20.17 5.98
C SER A 258 -12.29 -19.37 5.94
N SER A 259 -11.26 -19.85 5.25
CA SER A 259 -9.98 -19.14 5.13
C SER A 259 -10.07 -17.86 4.30
N HIS A 260 -11.10 -17.67 3.47
CA HIS A 260 -11.32 -16.39 2.77
C HIS A 260 -11.64 -15.25 3.75
N ASP A 261 -12.40 -15.54 4.81
CA ASP A 261 -12.74 -14.55 5.83
C ASP A 261 -11.48 -14.14 6.61
N TYR A 262 -10.61 -15.10 6.93
CA TYR A 262 -9.31 -14.81 7.56
C TYR A 262 -8.35 -14.09 6.60
N ALA A 263 -8.36 -14.42 5.31
CA ALA A 263 -7.57 -13.69 4.32
C ALA A 263 -8.05 -12.24 4.17
N LEU A 264 -9.36 -11.98 4.23
CA LEU A 264 -9.90 -10.62 4.32
C LEU A 264 -9.42 -9.89 5.57
N ILE A 265 -9.43 -10.56 6.73
CA ILE A 265 -8.91 -9.99 7.98
C ILE A 265 -7.42 -9.69 7.85
N SER A 266 -6.64 -10.56 7.20
CA SER A 266 -5.19 -10.39 7.01
C SER A 266 -4.83 -9.17 6.15
N LEU A 267 -5.75 -8.73 5.29
CA LEU A 267 -5.59 -7.48 4.55
C LEU A 267 -5.79 -6.26 5.43
N TYR A 268 -6.46 -6.38 6.58
CA TYR A 268 -6.55 -5.31 7.55
C TYR A 268 -5.30 -5.35 8.45
N GLY A 269 -4.64 -4.21 8.64
CA GLY A 269 -3.36 -4.15 9.36
C GLY A 269 -2.10 -4.33 8.51
N ASP A 270 -1.00 -4.71 9.16
CA ASP A 270 0.35 -4.52 8.62
C ASP A 270 0.92 -5.77 7.95
N LEU A 271 0.21 -6.90 7.99
CA LEU A 271 0.72 -8.20 7.54
C LEU A 271 1.23 -8.19 6.09
N ILE A 272 0.53 -7.49 5.20
CA ILE A 272 0.92 -7.37 3.78
C ILE A 272 2.28 -6.69 3.57
N PHE A 273 2.74 -5.91 4.55
CA PHE A 273 4.04 -5.25 4.54
C PHE A 273 5.12 -6.07 5.25
N LEU A 274 4.76 -7.11 6.00
CA LEU A 274 5.71 -7.85 6.84
C LEU A 274 6.04 -9.23 6.28
N TYR A 275 5.08 -9.87 5.62
CA TYR A 275 5.14 -11.28 5.25
C TYR A 275 4.78 -11.51 3.79
N TRP A 276 5.14 -12.69 3.29
CA TRP A 276 4.83 -13.08 1.92
C TRP A 276 3.35 -13.46 1.80
N PRO A 277 2.68 -13.17 0.68
CA PRO A 277 1.27 -13.53 0.47
C PRO A 277 1.01 -15.03 0.64
N SER A 278 1.97 -15.89 0.27
CA SER A 278 1.89 -17.34 0.48
C SER A 278 1.96 -17.72 1.97
N GLN A 279 2.82 -17.07 2.75
CA GLN A 279 2.89 -17.28 4.21
C GLN A 279 1.59 -16.85 4.88
N ILE A 280 1.04 -15.71 4.47
CA ILE A 280 -0.24 -15.20 4.96
C ILE A 280 -1.38 -16.17 4.61
N ALA A 281 -1.44 -16.64 3.36
CA ALA A 281 -2.46 -17.59 2.91
C ALA A 281 -2.41 -18.92 3.68
N LEU A 282 -1.21 -19.46 3.91
CA LEU A 282 -1.05 -20.70 4.69
C LEU A 282 -1.44 -20.50 6.16
N ALA A 283 -1.06 -19.38 6.77
CA ALA A 283 -1.49 -19.04 8.13
C ALA A 283 -3.03 -18.90 8.21
N CYS A 284 -3.68 -18.30 7.21
CA CYS A 284 -5.15 -18.23 7.15
C CYS A 284 -5.79 -19.62 7.07
N LEU A 285 -5.19 -20.56 6.34
CA LEU A 285 -5.63 -21.96 6.27
C LEU A 285 -5.44 -22.66 7.63
N MET A 286 -4.36 -22.39 8.36
CA MET A 286 -4.13 -22.93 9.70
C MET A 286 -5.19 -22.45 10.71
N VAL A 287 -5.54 -21.17 10.67
CA VAL A 287 -6.61 -20.64 11.54
C VAL A 287 -7.96 -21.30 11.19
N ALA A 288 -8.26 -21.43 9.90
CA ALA A 288 -9.49 -22.07 9.44
C ALA A 288 -9.54 -23.58 9.74
N SER A 289 -8.39 -24.28 9.69
CA SER A 289 -8.33 -25.74 9.92
C SER A 289 -8.66 -26.09 11.36
N ARG A 290 -8.27 -25.24 12.32
CA ARG A 290 -8.61 -25.39 13.74
C ARG A 290 -10.12 -25.40 13.99
N ASN A 291 -10.86 -24.56 13.27
CA ASN A 291 -12.32 -24.46 13.42
C ASN A 291 -13.07 -25.56 12.67
N THR A 292 -12.46 -26.16 11.65
CA THR A 292 -13.10 -27.15 10.77
C THR A 292 -12.66 -28.59 11.06
N GLY A 293 -11.71 -28.80 11.99
CA GLY A 293 -11.18 -30.12 12.34
C GLY A 293 -10.36 -30.75 11.20
N PHE A 294 -9.61 -29.92 10.47
CA PHE A 294 -8.71 -30.30 9.37
C PHE A 294 -7.21 -30.10 9.75
N THR A 295 -6.92 -29.91 11.03
CA THR A 295 -5.58 -29.55 11.52
C THR A 295 -4.54 -30.64 11.27
N GLU A 296 -4.85 -31.91 11.54
CA GLU A 296 -3.90 -33.02 11.40
C GLU A 296 -3.45 -33.23 9.94
N ASP A 297 -4.42 -33.18 9.02
CA ASP A 297 -4.16 -33.30 7.58
C ASP A 297 -3.30 -32.14 7.07
N LEU A 298 -3.60 -30.91 7.51
CA LEU A 298 -2.83 -29.73 7.15
C LEU A 298 -1.42 -29.75 7.74
N ASP A 299 -1.26 -30.19 9.00
CA ASP A 299 0.06 -30.31 9.63
C ASP A 299 0.92 -31.37 8.92
N GLY A 300 0.33 -32.49 8.50
CA GLY A 300 0.99 -33.49 7.67
C GLY A 300 1.46 -32.93 6.33
N TYR A 301 0.63 -32.10 5.68
CA TYR A 301 0.99 -31.39 4.46
C TYR A 301 2.13 -30.36 4.69
N ILE A 302 2.07 -29.56 5.77
CA ILE A 302 3.13 -28.60 6.12
C ILE A 302 4.43 -29.33 6.45
N GLN A 303 4.37 -30.47 7.12
CA GLN A 303 5.54 -31.32 7.33
C GLN A 303 6.11 -31.77 5.97
N ASN A 304 5.26 -32.23 5.05
CA ASN A 304 5.67 -32.64 3.70
C ASN A 304 6.38 -31.52 2.92
N LEU A 305 5.86 -30.30 2.97
CA LEU A 305 6.48 -29.13 2.32
C LEU A 305 7.90 -28.83 2.80
N VAL A 306 8.22 -29.21 4.04
CA VAL A 306 9.45 -28.82 4.72
C VAL A 306 10.43 -30.00 4.85
N LYS A 307 10.06 -31.20 4.40
CA LYS A 307 10.89 -32.43 4.49
C LYS A 307 12.31 -32.26 3.97
N ASP A 308 12.48 -31.50 2.88
CA ASP A 308 13.77 -31.33 2.21
C ASP A 308 14.59 -30.13 2.75
N GLN A 309 14.06 -29.39 3.73
CA GLN A 309 14.72 -28.21 4.29
C GLN A 309 15.46 -28.55 5.59
N SER A 310 16.47 -27.74 5.95
CA SER A 310 17.14 -27.88 7.24
C SER A 310 16.18 -27.60 8.42
N ASN A 311 16.38 -28.32 9.54
CA ASN A 311 15.54 -28.20 10.74
C ASN A 311 15.41 -26.73 11.22
N ASP A 312 16.49 -25.96 11.22
CA ASP A 312 16.45 -24.54 11.63
C ASP A 312 15.55 -23.68 10.72
N ARG A 313 15.56 -23.93 9.41
CA ARG A 313 14.70 -23.20 8.46
C ARG A 313 13.24 -23.61 8.63
N ALA A 314 13.00 -24.90 8.88
CA ALA A 314 11.69 -25.44 9.16
C ALA A 314 11.06 -24.81 10.41
N GLU A 315 11.83 -24.71 11.49
CA GLU A 315 11.38 -24.14 12.75
C GLU A 315 11.11 -22.63 12.62
N ASN A 316 12.03 -21.89 11.98
CA ASN A 316 11.83 -20.47 11.70
C ASN A 316 10.59 -20.20 10.84
N PHE A 317 10.30 -21.06 9.86
CA PHE A 317 9.10 -20.97 9.04
C PHE A 317 7.84 -21.18 9.87
N ARG A 318 7.80 -22.22 10.71
CA ARG A 318 6.67 -22.49 11.63
C ARG A 318 6.45 -21.34 12.60
N LYS A 319 7.52 -20.77 13.16
CA LYS A 319 7.45 -19.61 14.05
C LYS A 319 6.79 -18.42 13.36
N ARG A 320 7.20 -18.09 12.12
CA ARG A 320 6.58 -17.01 11.33
C ARG A 320 5.09 -17.25 11.06
N LEU A 321 4.70 -18.48 10.75
CA LEU A 321 3.27 -18.81 10.55
C LEU A 321 2.46 -18.61 11.83
N ASN A 322 2.99 -19.04 12.98
CA ASN A 322 2.35 -18.83 14.27
C ASN A 322 2.24 -17.33 14.60
N ASP A 323 3.28 -16.54 14.34
CA ASP A 323 3.24 -15.08 14.53
C ASP A 323 2.12 -14.44 13.69
N ILE A 324 2.00 -14.81 12.40
CA ILE A 324 0.94 -14.32 11.51
C ILE A 324 -0.44 -14.73 12.02
N GLU A 325 -0.60 -16.00 12.42
CA GLU A 325 -1.85 -16.51 12.98
C GLU A 325 -2.26 -15.72 14.23
N THR A 326 -1.33 -15.44 15.15
CA THR A 326 -1.64 -14.64 16.34
C THR A 326 -2.07 -13.21 15.98
N ASP A 327 -1.39 -12.58 15.02
CA ASP A 327 -1.74 -11.23 14.54
C ASP A 327 -3.14 -11.21 13.88
N ILE A 328 -3.54 -12.27 13.16
CA ILE A 328 -4.90 -12.40 12.56
C ILE A 328 -5.96 -12.59 13.64
N ILE A 329 -5.73 -13.47 14.62
CA ILE A 329 -6.69 -13.76 15.70
C ILE A 329 -6.89 -12.56 16.63
N GLN A 330 -5.81 -11.81 16.90
CA GLN A 330 -5.84 -10.62 17.74
C GLN A 330 -6.42 -9.38 17.04
N TYR A 331 -6.80 -9.48 15.76
CA TYR A 331 -7.40 -8.37 15.05
C TYR A 331 -8.70 -7.91 15.72
N ILE A 332 -8.70 -6.66 16.20
CA ILE A 332 -9.87 -6.01 16.77
C ILE A 332 -10.39 -4.96 15.79
N LYS A 333 -11.64 -5.13 15.35
CA LYS A 333 -12.32 -4.14 14.53
C LYS A 333 -12.50 -2.84 15.31
N ILE A 334 -12.11 -1.73 14.69
CA ILE A 334 -12.22 -0.41 15.32
C ILE A 334 -13.68 0.05 15.32
N GLU A 335 -14.15 0.43 16.51
CA GLU A 335 -15.48 0.99 16.70
C GLU A 335 -15.64 2.35 16.03
N LYS A 336 -16.81 2.58 15.44
CA LYS A 336 -17.15 3.84 14.76
C LYS A 336 -17.07 5.06 15.69
N SER A 337 -17.38 4.89 16.97
CA SER A 337 -17.29 5.94 18.01
C SER A 337 -15.85 6.44 18.17
N LYS A 338 -14.90 5.52 18.33
CA LYS A 338 -13.46 5.82 18.47
C LYS A 338 -12.92 6.48 17.20
N ALA A 339 -13.24 5.92 16.03
CA ALA A 339 -12.85 6.51 14.75
C ALA A 339 -13.42 7.93 14.55
N ALA A 340 -14.67 8.18 14.99
CA ALA A 340 -15.28 9.50 14.88
C ALA A 340 -14.59 10.56 15.76
N ILE A 341 -14.06 10.19 16.92
CA ILE A 341 -13.28 11.09 17.77
C ILE A 341 -11.98 11.49 17.06
N ILE A 342 -11.27 10.52 16.47
CA ILE A 342 -10.04 10.77 15.72
C ILE A 342 -10.33 11.60 14.47
N GLU A 343 -11.42 11.32 13.75
CA GLU A 343 -11.82 12.10 12.58
C GLU A 343 -12.15 13.57 12.95
N ARG A 344 -12.80 13.82 14.09
CA ARG A 344 -13.01 15.20 14.59
C ARG A 344 -11.68 15.90 14.88
N LYS A 345 -10.73 15.19 15.49
CA LYS A 345 -9.38 15.72 15.74
C LYS A 345 -8.67 16.04 14.42
N ARG A 346 -8.74 15.13 13.43
CA ARG A 346 -8.21 15.32 12.06
C ARG A 346 -8.80 16.57 11.38
N LEU A 347 -10.11 16.77 11.48
CA LEU A 347 -10.77 17.95 10.91
C LEU A 347 -10.30 19.26 11.57
N GLY A 348 -9.92 19.22 12.85
CA GLY A 348 -9.35 20.36 13.57
C GLY A 348 -7.90 20.69 13.17
N CYS A 349 -7.15 19.71 12.67
CA CYS A 349 -5.76 19.87 12.21
C CYS A 349 -5.60 19.62 10.70
N GLN A 350 -6.65 19.86 9.92
CA GLN A 350 -6.59 19.71 8.47
C GLN A 350 -5.73 20.81 7.86
N ASP A 351 -4.87 20.45 6.92
CA ASP A 351 -4.01 21.40 6.24
C ASP A 351 -4.85 22.46 5.48
N PRO A 352 -4.66 23.77 5.77
CA PRO A 352 -5.33 24.84 5.04
C PRO A 352 -5.01 24.84 3.54
N ILE A 353 -3.82 24.41 3.12
CA ILE A 353 -3.46 24.31 1.69
C ILE A 353 -4.38 23.37 0.95
N PHE A 354 -4.87 22.31 1.59
CA PHE A 354 -5.71 21.30 0.94
C PHE A 354 -7.20 21.51 1.23
N ASN A 355 -7.56 22.64 1.86
CA ASN A 355 -8.94 23.00 2.15
C ASN A 355 -9.43 24.05 1.14
N PRO A 356 -10.40 23.72 0.26
CA PRO A 356 -10.93 24.65 -0.74
C PRO A 356 -11.49 25.96 -0.17
N LYS A 357 -11.89 25.96 1.10
CA LYS A 357 -12.47 27.13 1.79
C LYS A 357 -11.42 28.07 2.39
N SER A 358 -10.17 27.64 2.50
CA SER A 358 -9.10 28.44 3.10
C SER A 358 -8.62 29.55 2.16
N LEU A 359 -8.21 30.68 2.72
CA LEU A 359 -7.63 31.78 1.95
C LEU A 359 -6.31 31.38 1.30
N LEU A 360 -5.50 30.58 2.00
CA LEU A 360 -4.24 30.03 1.50
C LEU A 360 -4.44 29.22 0.22
N TYR A 361 -5.47 28.36 0.18
CA TYR A 361 -5.81 27.60 -1.02
C TYR A 361 -6.25 28.51 -2.17
N GLN A 362 -7.11 29.50 -1.90
CA GLN A 362 -7.59 30.42 -2.93
C GLN A 362 -6.45 31.21 -3.56
N LYS A 363 -5.53 31.74 -2.74
CA LYS A 363 -4.32 32.42 -3.22
C LYS A 363 -3.43 31.49 -4.05
N LYS A 364 -3.26 30.23 -3.63
CA LYS A 364 -2.49 29.25 -4.41
C LYS A 364 -3.10 29.04 -5.80
N VAL A 365 -4.41 28.83 -5.86
CA VAL A 365 -5.13 28.66 -7.14
C VAL A 365 -5.02 29.91 -8.02
N GLU A 366 -5.10 31.10 -7.42
CA GLU A 366 -4.94 32.37 -8.14
C GLU A 366 -3.52 32.52 -8.71
N MET A 367 -2.49 32.22 -7.91
CA MET A 367 -1.10 32.22 -8.36
C MET A 367 -0.84 31.21 -9.48
N GLU A 368 -1.41 30.01 -9.40
CA GLU A 368 -1.30 29.01 -10.47
C GLU A 368 -2.02 29.46 -11.76
N ARG A 369 -3.15 30.16 -11.65
CA ARG A 369 -3.86 30.72 -12.80
C ARG A 369 -3.04 31.81 -13.48
N THR A 370 -2.52 32.77 -12.72
CA THR A 370 -1.69 33.86 -13.27
C THR A 370 -0.42 33.32 -13.92
N GLU A 371 0.20 32.29 -13.35
CA GLU A 371 1.37 31.64 -13.95
C GLU A 371 1.03 30.93 -15.27
N LYS A 372 -0.09 30.20 -15.33
CA LYS A 372 -0.56 29.55 -16.57
C LYS A 372 -0.86 30.57 -17.66
N GLU A 373 -1.46 31.70 -17.30
CA GLU A 373 -1.72 32.80 -18.24
C GLU A 373 -0.42 33.42 -18.74
N LEU A 374 0.56 33.64 -17.87
CA LEU A 374 1.87 34.18 -18.25
C LEU A 374 2.59 33.21 -19.21
N LYS A 375 2.58 31.90 -18.92
CA LYS A 375 3.13 30.87 -19.82
C LYS A 375 2.44 30.85 -21.19
N ARG A 376 1.11 31.02 -21.23
CA ARG A 376 0.36 31.14 -22.49
C ARG A 376 0.76 32.38 -23.28
N LYS A 377 0.82 33.55 -22.62
CA LYS A 377 1.25 34.80 -23.25
C LYS A 377 2.67 34.69 -23.82
N ASN A 378 3.59 34.05 -23.09
CA ASN A 378 4.97 33.83 -23.55
C ASN A 378 5.04 32.87 -24.75
N LYS A 379 4.23 31.80 -24.77
CA LYS A 379 4.13 30.91 -25.94
C LYS A 379 3.59 31.63 -27.18
N ILE A 380 2.56 32.46 -27.03
CA ILE A 380 1.99 33.23 -28.14
C ILE A 380 3.02 34.23 -28.69
N LYS A 381 3.76 34.93 -27.82
CA LYS A 381 4.85 35.82 -28.24
C LYS A 381 5.93 35.07 -29.03
N GLN A 382 6.35 33.89 -28.55
CA GLN A 382 7.33 33.07 -29.24
C GLN A 382 6.85 32.54 -30.60
N MET A 383 5.55 32.28 -30.76
CA MET A 383 4.98 31.91 -32.07
C MET A 383 4.99 33.10 -33.02
N ASN A 384 4.52 34.27 -32.59
CA ASN A 384 4.51 35.48 -33.41
C ASN A 384 5.95 35.94 -33.82
N GLU A 385 6.95 35.69 -32.98
CA GLU A 385 8.37 35.96 -33.29
C GLU A 385 8.98 34.95 -34.28
N ARG A 386 8.39 33.76 -34.42
CA ARG A 386 8.79 32.76 -35.43
C ARG A 386 8.12 33.08 -36.77
N ASP A 387 6.81 33.35 -36.75
CA ASP A 387 6.06 33.70 -37.96
C ASP A 387 6.62 34.98 -38.61
N SER A 388 7.02 35.97 -37.81
CA SER A 388 7.67 37.19 -38.33
C SER A 388 9.10 37.01 -38.86
N LYS A 389 9.77 35.88 -38.56
CA LYS A 389 11.07 35.52 -39.16
C LYS A 389 10.90 34.69 -40.43
N ASP A 390 9.82 33.93 -40.53
CA ASP A 390 9.50 33.12 -41.71
C ASP A 390 8.93 33.99 -42.85
N ASP A 391 8.31 35.14 -42.54
CA ASP A 391 7.86 36.15 -43.53
C ASP A 391 8.99 36.99 -44.17
N ILE A 392 10.26 36.77 -43.78
CA ILE A 392 11.43 37.53 -44.28
C ILE A 392 12.20 36.75 -45.37
N PHE A 393 11.74 35.56 -45.79
CA PHE A 393 12.37 34.75 -46.85
C PHE A 393 11.63 34.75 -48.20
#